data_AF-A0A7C6DT45-F1
#
_entry.id   AF-A0A7C6DT45-F1
#
_cell.length_a   1.000
_cell.length_b   1.000
_cell.length_c   1.000
_cell.angle_alpha   90.00
_cell.angle_beta   90.00
_cell.angle_gamma   90.00
#
_symmetry.space_group_name_H-M   'P 1'
#
loop_
_entity.id
_entity.type
_entity.pdbx_description
1 polymer ?
#
loop_
_entity_poly.entity_id
_entity_poly.type
_entity_poly.pdbx_seq_one_letter_code
_entity_poly.pdbx_strand_id
1 'polypeptide(L)' 'MLCEAKSISKTSPWGKFTPCGLIKLPITDLFKKTLAQQRRLYVKICRECGARNAGTAVKCRNCRSKNLRWKKREIVK' A
#
# COMPACT_ATOMS: atom_id res chain seq x y z
N MET A 1 2.90 53.89 23.76
CA MET A 1 3.73 52.73 23.42
C MET A 1 2.82 51.63 22.91
N LEU A 2 2.73 51.53 21.60
CA LEU A 2 2.09 50.44 20.86
C LEU A 2 2.94 49.17 21.02
N CYS A 3 2.31 48.02 21.21
CA CYS A 3 2.89 46.73 20.85
C CYS A 3 1.77 45.78 20.43
N GLU A 4 1.86 45.37 19.18
CA GLU A 4 0.79 44.85 18.35
C GLU A 4 0.37 43.42 18.68
N ALA A 5 -0.94 43.18 18.55
CA ALA A 5 -1.52 41.85 18.43
C ALA A 5 -1.00 41.17 17.16
N LYS A 6 -0.09 40.21 17.30
CA LYS A 6 0.29 39.30 16.20
C LYS A 6 -0.80 38.24 16.00
N SER A 7 -1.81 38.62 15.23
CA SER A 7 -2.64 37.70 14.46
C SER A 7 -1.78 37.00 13.41
N ILE A 8 -1.13 35.89 13.76
CA ILE A 8 -0.55 35.00 12.76
C ILE A 8 -1.67 34.10 12.27
N SER A 9 -2.33 34.56 11.22
CA SER A 9 -3.22 33.79 10.36
C SER A 9 -2.50 32.52 9.91
N LYS A 10 -2.88 31.38 10.49
CA LYS A 10 -2.47 30.06 10.00
C LYS A 10 -3.23 29.74 8.70
N THR A 11 -2.88 30.43 7.62
CA THR A 11 -3.28 30.05 6.26
C THR A 11 -2.09 29.32 5.64
N SER A 12 -2.14 27.99 5.68
CA SER A 12 -1.22 27.12 4.95
C SER A 12 -1.24 27.50 3.46
N PRO A 13 -0.09 27.73 2.79
CA PRO A 13 -0.04 28.11 1.38
C PRO A 13 -0.31 26.95 0.41
N TRP A 14 -0.41 25.73 0.91
CA TRP A 14 -0.59 24.53 0.08
C TRP A 14 -1.92 23.85 0.39
N GLY A 15 -2.96 24.35 -0.29
CA GLY A 15 -3.89 23.51 -1.01
C GLY A 15 -4.72 22.50 -0.21
N LYS A 16 -5.81 23.00 0.39
CA LYS A 16 -7.13 22.36 0.50
C LYS A 16 -7.15 20.87 0.87
N PHE A 17 -7.35 20.64 2.16
CA PHE A 17 -8.04 19.46 2.67
C PHE A 17 -9.34 19.28 1.86
N THR A 18 -9.43 18.23 1.03
CA THR A 18 -10.71 17.80 0.48
C THR A 18 -11.50 17.13 1.61
N PRO A 19 -12.65 17.68 2.04
CA PRO A 19 -13.49 17.05 3.04
C PRO A 19 -14.41 16.04 2.33
N CYS A 20 -14.49 14.84 2.90
CA CYS A 20 -15.60 13.88 2.81
C CYS A 20 -16.35 13.74 1.48
N GLY A 21 -16.11 12.63 0.77
CA GLY A 21 -17.17 11.92 0.02
C GLY A 21 -17.04 11.89 -1.50
N LEU A 22 -16.92 10.66 -2.03
CA LEU A 22 -16.97 10.25 -3.44
C LEU A 22 -15.89 10.89 -4.34
N ILE A 23 -14.83 10.18 -4.74
CA ILE A 23 -14.90 8.96 -5.54
C ILE A 23 -13.75 8.04 -5.08
N LYS A 24 -14.06 6.94 -4.39
CA LYS A 24 -13.19 5.76 -4.48
C LYS A 24 -13.30 5.33 -5.94
N LEU A 25 -12.36 5.75 -6.78
CA LEU A 25 -12.24 5.11 -8.08
C LEU A 25 -12.00 3.63 -7.75
N PRO A 26 -12.89 2.69 -8.12
CA PRO A 26 -12.37 1.35 -8.36
C PRO A 26 -11.21 1.59 -9.32
N ILE A 27 -10.01 1.04 -9.05
CA ILE A 27 -8.89 1.20 -9.97
C ILE A 27 -9.44 0.79 -11.33
N THR A 28 -9.81 1.71 -12.22
CA THR A 28 -10.65 1.43 -13.40
C THR A 28 -9.75 1.04 -14.55
N ASP A 29 -8.63 1.77 -14.66
CA ASP A 29 -7.56 1.56 -15.61
C ASP A 29 -7.04 0.12 -15.54
N LEU A 30 -7.15 -0.59 -16.65
CA LEU A 30 -6.66 -1.97 -16.78
C LEU A 30 -5.18 -2.08 -16.39
N PHE A 31 -4.37 -1.10 -16.80
CA PHE A 31 -2.94 -1.05 -16.46
C PHE A 31 -2.67 -0.95 -14.95
N LYS A 32 -3.39 -0.08 -14.25
CA LYS A 32 -3.21 0.07 -12.79
C LYS A 32 -3.73 -1.17 -12.05
N LYS A 33 -4.80 -1.83 -12.56
CA LYS A 33 -5.30 -3.09 -12.01
C LYS A 33 -4.26 -4.20 -12.11
N THR A 34 -3.67 -4.41 -13.29
CA THR A 34 -2.67 -5.47 -13.51
C THR A 34 -1.41 -5.21 -12.68
N LEU A 35 -0.95 -3.96 -12.60
CA LEU A 35 0.18 -3.58 -11.75
C LEU A 35 -0.09 -3.85 -10.26
N ALA A 36 -1.30 -3.52 -9.79
CA ALA A 36 -1.70 -3.80 -8.41
C ALA A 36 -1.81 -5.32 -8.14
N GLN A 37 -2.36 -6.09 -9.09
CA GLN A 37 -2.44 -7.55 -9.00
C GLN A 37 -1.05 -8.18 -8.94
N GLN A 38 -0.13 -7.76 -9.82
CA GLN A 38 1.27 -8.21 -9.84
C GLN A 38 1.93 -8.05 -8.47
N ARG A 39 1.87 -6.83 -7.91
CA ARG A 39 2.50 -6.53 -6.62
C ARG A 39 1.86 -7.26 -5.42
N ARG A 40 0.55 -7.56 -5.47
CA ARG A 40 -0.18 -8.14 -4.33
C ARG A 40 -0.25 -9.67 -4.34
N LEU A 41 -0.31 -10.28 -5.52
CA LEU A 41 -0.57 -11.71 -5.70
C LEU A 41 0.68 -12.51 -6.08
N TYR A 42 1.63 -11.94 -6.82
CA TYR A 42 2.80 -12.66 -7.34
C TYR A 42 3.94 -12.68 -6.32
N VAL A 43 3.63 -13.17 -5.13
CA VAL A 43 4.55 -13.29 -4.01
C VAL A 43 4.52 -14.70 -3.45
N LYS A 44 5.66 -15.15 -2.92
CA LYS A 44 5.73 -16.38 -2.14
C LYS A 44 5.46 -16.06 -0.67
N ILE A 45 4.71 -16.91 0.00
CA ILE A 45 4.41 -16.83 1.43
C ILE A 45 5.10 -18.02 2.10
N CYS A 46 5.84 -17.76 3.17
CA CYS A 46 6.41 -18.84 3.97
C CYS A 46 5.31 -19.55 4.79
N ARG A 47 5.35 -20.89 4.87
CA ARG A 47 4.37 -21.66 5.66
C ARG A 47 4.58 -21.54 7.18
N GLU A 48 5.81 -21.31 7.61
CA GLU A 48 6.17 -21.24 9.03
C GLU A 48 5.92 -19.85 9.61
N CYS A 49 6.49 -18.80 8.98
CA CYS A 49 6.42 -17.44 9.52
C CYS A 49 5.39 -16.53 8.83
N GLY A 50 4.79 -16.95 7.71
CA GLY A 50 3.84 -16.12 6.96
C GLY A 50 4.45 -14.93 6.22
N ALA A 51 5.76 -14.74 6.24
CA ALA A 51 6.41 -13.61 5.58
C ALA A 51 6.19 -13.63 4.05
N ARG A 52 5.94 -12.45 3.47
CA ARG A 52 5.89 -12.23 2.02
C ARG A 52 7.33 -12.14 1.47
N ASN A 53 7.66 -12.99 0.51
CA ASN A 53 8.93 -13.04 -0.18
C ASN A 53 8.74 -12.80 -1.68
N ALA A 54 9.82 -12.41 -2.36
CA ALA A 54 9.83 -12.26 -3.81
C ALA A 54 9.49 -13.58 -4.52
N GLY A 55 8.94 -13.50 -5.73
CA GLY A 55 8.61 -14.69 -6.52
C GLY A 55 9.83 -15.56 -6.86
N THR A 56 10.99 -14.95 -7.05
CA THR A 56 12.28 -15.62 -7.32
C THR A 56 12.96 -16.17 -6.06
N ALA A 57 12.41 -15.94 -4.86
CA ALA A 57 13.06 -16.35 -3.62
C ALA A 57 13.10 -17.88 -3.46
N VAL A 58 14.28 -18.38 -3.06
CA VAL A 58 14.53 -19.80 -2.71
C VAL A 58 14.41 -20.03 -1.20
N LYS A 59 14.73 -19.02 -0.38
CA LYS A 59 14.66 -19.05 1.09
C LYS A 59 13.88 -17.86 1.63
N CYS A 60 13.23 -18.03 2.78
CA CYS A 60 12.54 -16.94 3.46
C CYS A 60 13.54 -15.95 4.08
N ARG A 61 13.29 -14.64 3.93
CA ARG A 61 14.13 -13.59 4.53
C ARG A 61 14.11 -13.54 6.06
N ASN A 62 13.06 -14.05 6.69
CA ASN A 62 12.88 -13.99 8.15
C ASN A 62 13.38 -15.28 8.83
N CYS A 63 12.69 -16.41 8.60
CA CYS A 63 13.03 -17.69 9.23
C CYS A 63 14.11 -18.50 8.49
N ARG A 64 14.53 -18.08 7.28
CA ARG A 64 15.53 -18.78 6.44
C ARG A 64 15.14 -20.18 5.97
N SER A 65 13.93 -20.66 6.27
CA SER A 65 13.43 -21.93 5.74
C SER A 65 13.13 -21.86 4.24
N LYS A 66 13.15 -23.02 3.60
CA LYS A 66 12.89 -23.18 2.16
C LYS A 66 11.44 -23.55 1.87
N ASN A 67 10.60 -23.68 2.91
CA ASN A 67 9.19 -24.09 2.79
C ASN A 67 8.28 -22.91 2.42
N LEU A 68 8.46 -22.43 1.19
CA LEU A 68 7.72 -21.33 0.59
C LEU A 68 6.59 -21.86 -0.28
N ARG A 69 5.42 -21.25 -0.21
CA ARG A 69 4.31 -21.52 -1.13
C ARG A 69 3.97 -20.28 -1.93
N TRP A 70 3.39 -20.45 -3.12
CA TRP A 70 2.78 -19.33 -3.83
C TRP A 70 1.47 -18.92 -3.18
N LYS A 71 1.14 -17.62 -3.27
CA LYS A 71 -0.17 -17.11 -2.85
C LYS A 71 -1.24 -17.57 -3.85
N LYS A 72 -2.43 -17.92 -3.35
CA LYS A 72 -3.57 -18.31 -4.19
C LYS A 72 -4.02 -17.10 -5.01
N ARG A 73 -4.25 -17.32 -6.31
CA ARG A 73 -4.56 -16.28 -7.30
C ARG A 73 -6.06 -16.18 -7.63
N GLU A 74 -6.80 -17.24 -7.33
CA GLU A 74 -8.23 -17.31 -7.58
C GLU A 74 -9.02 -16.50 -6.56
N ILE A 75 -10.12 -15.92 -7.02
CA ILE A 75 -11.15 -15.37 -6.16
C ILE A 75 -11.98 -16.56 -5.71
N VAL A 76 -11.90 -16.92 -4.43
CA VAL A 76 -12.86 -17.86 -3.85
C VAL A 76 -14.19 -17.12 -3.82
N LYS A 77 -15.20 -17.65 -4.53
CA LYS A 77 -16.55 -17.11 -4.58
C LYS A 77 -17.27 -17.38 -3.27
#